data_AF-A0A067NDB1-F1
#
_entry.id   AF-A0A067NDB1-F1
#
_cell.length_a   1.000
_cell.length_b   1.000
_cell.length_c   1.000
_cell.angle_alpha   90.00
_cell.angle_beta   90.00
_cell.angle_gamma   90.00
#
_symmetry.space_group_name_H-M   'P 1'
#
loop_
_entity.id
_entity.type
_entity.pdbx_description
1 polymer ?
#
loop_
_entity_poly.entity_id
_entity_poly.type
_entity_poly.pdbx_seq_one_letter_code
_entity_poly.pdbx_strand_id
1 'polypeptide(L)'
;MSTIGQWPYFQRIDRPIFAKKNKKFFIAGSPGSSGVTDPEYDSHLTKDNVDFLRSKGIDGVYSWNNYAIKYNELQLFKPDIDYDPGDISIDKLKNGLRYEMFEPFYKFFLAHKKTLLTFAKADDWRKPIATAVLQLGLTKGKNPPEPQWKVMGIKESDRDLLRKWKKKVIADAAGDDDGDEEKEED
;
A
#
# COMPACT_ATOMS: atom_id res chain seq x y z
N MET A 1 -27.29 -0.01 -7.69
CA MET A 1 -26.86 1.41 -7.63
C MET A 1 -25.74 1.57 -8.65
N SER A 2 -25.76 2.63 -9.46
CA SER A 2 -24.70 2.88 -10.45
C SER A 2 -23.36 3.10 -9.74
N THR A 3 -22.34 2.33 -10.11
CA THR A 3 -20.93 2.45 -9.65
C THR A 3 -20.15 3.51 -10.45
N ILE A 4 -20.81 4.18 -11.41
CA ILE A 4 -20.20 5.21 -12.24
C ILE A 4 -19.63 6.31 -11.34
N GLY A 5 -18.32 6.50 -11.43
CA GLY A 5 -17.56 7.50 -10.67
C GLY A 5 -17.04 7.07 -9.29
N GLN A 6 -17.33 5.86 -8.81
CA GLN A 6 -16.74 5.35 -7.58
C GLN A 6 -15.42 4.61 -7.85
N TRP A 7 -14.51 4.61 -6.87
CA TRP A 7 -13.32 3.77 -6.95
C TRP A 7 -13.66 2.32 -6.55
N PRO A 8 -13.35 1.30 -7.38
CA PRO A 8 -13.79 -0.07 -7.14
C PRO A 8 -13.34 -0.62 -5.78
N TYR A 9 -14.29 -1.10 -4.96
CA TYR A 9 -14.01 -1.76 -3.68
C TYR A 9 -13.14 -0.93 -2.72
N PHE A 10 -13.34 0.38 -2.73
CA PHE A 10 -12.64 1.31 -1.87
C PHE A 10 -12.98 1.08 -0.40
N GLN A 11 -11.98 0.70 0.38
CA GLN A 11 -12.12 0.40 1.81
C GLN A 11 -11.03 1.11 2.62
N ARG A 12 -11.42 1.70 3.75
CA ARG A 12 -10.48 2.19 4.77
C ARG A 12 -10.04 1.04 5.68
N ILE A 13 -8.74 0.97 5.97
CA ILE A 13 -8.19 0.04 6.96
C ILE A 13 -8.03 0.77 8.29
N ASP A 14 -8.93 0.47 9.22
CA ASP A 14 -8.92 1.05 10.57
C ASP A 14 -8.02 0.26 11.50
N ARG A 15 -6.80 0.76 11.70
CA ARG A 15 -5.87 0.29 12.73
C ARG A 15 -5.47 1.45 13.65
N PRO A 16 -5.51 1.28 14.99
CA PRO A 16 -5.14 2.33 15.93
C PRO A 16 -3.74 2.91 15.69
N ILE A 17 -2.80 2.09 15.22
CA ILE A 17 -1.43 2.53 14.92
C ILE A 17 -1.35 3.57 13.81
N PHE A 18 -2.24 3.51 12.80
CA PHE A 18 -2.29 4.50 11.72
C PHE A 18 -2.78 5.84 12.25
N ALA A 19 -3.84 5.82 13.08
CA ALA A 19 -4.37 7.02 13.72
C ALA A 19 -3.34 7.70 14.64
N LYS A 20 -2.60 6.93 15.45
CA LYS A 20 -1.53 7.44 16.32
C LYS A 20 -0.40 8.15 15.56
N LYS A 21 -0.21 7.81 14.28
CA LYS A 21 0.80 8.42 13.40
C LYS A 21 0.22 9.49 12.46
N ASN A 22 -1.04 9.89 12.68
CA ASN A 22 -1.78 10.80 11.80
C ASN A 22 -1.77 10.36 10.32
N LYS A 23 -1.88 9.04 10.09
CA LYS A 23 -1.94 8.42 8.76
C LYS A 23 -3.29 7.75 8.55
N LYS A 24 -3.77 7.74 7.30
CA LYS A 24 -4.93 6.96 6.88
C LYS A 24 -4.53 6.03 5.75
N PHE A 25 -4.90 4.76 5.86
CA PHE A 25 -4.60 3.74 4.87
C PHE A 25 -5.88 3.22 4.24
N PHE A 26 -5.91 3.17 2.92
CA PHE A 26 -7.02 2.68 2.13
C PHE A 26 -6.52 1.58 1.19
N ILE A 27 -7.40 0.65 0.87
CA ILE A 27 -7.17 -0.39 -0.12
C ILE A 27 -8.33 -0.41 -1.11
N ALA A 28 -8.04 -0.75 -2.37
CA ALA A 28 -9.08 -0.87 -3.38
C ALA A 28 -8.65 -1.75 -4.55
N GLY A 29 -9.62 -2.14 -5.39
CA GLY A 29 -9.31 -2.62 -6.75
C GLY A 29 -8.81 -1.46 -7.62
N SER A 30 -8.14 -1.75 -8.73
CA SER A 30 -7.72 -0.75 -9.70
C SER A 30 -8.73 -0.69 -10.84
N PRO A 31 -9.06 0.51 -11.36
CA PRO A 31 -9.59 0.62 -12.71
C PRO A 31 -8.54 0.06 -13.69
N GLY A 32 -8.97 -0.61 -14.76
CA GLY A 32 -8.11 -1.12 -15.82
C GLY A 32 -7.47 -2.49 -15.54
N SER A 33 -8.13 -3.38 -14.80
CA SER A 33 -7.68 -4.78 -14.66
C SER A 33 -7.95 -5.57 -15.95
N SER A 34 -7.13 -5.36 -16.98
CA SER A 34 -7.32 -6.00 -18.29
C SER A 34 -7.07 -7.51 -18.18
N GLY A 35 -8.12 -8.32 -18.31
CA GLY A 35 -8.03 -9.78 -18.32
C GLY A 35 -9.31 -10.48 -17.89
N VAL A 36 -10.28 -9.74 -17.36
CA VAL A 36 -11.62 -10.24 -17.07
C VAL A 36 -12.55 -9.69 -18.14
N THR A 37 -13.24 -10.58 -18.86
CA THR A 37 -14.34 -10.27 -19.81
C THR A 37 -15.58 -9.70 -19.11
N ASP A 38 -15.40 -9.06 -17.96
CA ASP A 38 -16.48 -8.47 -17.19
C ASP A 38 -16.53 -6.97 -17.57
N PRO A 39 -17.61 -6.52 -18.25
CA PRO A 39 -17.77 -5.14 -18.69
C PRO A 39 -17.75 -4.13 -17.52
N GLU A 40 -17.92 -4.57 -16.27
CA GLU A 40 -17.79 -3.71 -15.09
C GLU A 40 -16.32 -3.39 -14.73
N TYR A 41 -15.35 -4.16 -15.24
CA TYR A 41 -13.92 -4.07 -14.90
C TYR A 41 -13.01 -3.66 -16.07
N ASP A 42 -13.57 -3.57 -17.28
CA ASP A 42 -12.91 -2.98 -18.47
C ASP A 42 -12.92 -1.43 -18.41
N SER A 43 -12.71 -0.88 -17.21
CA SER A 43 -12.86 0.53 -16.95
C SER A 43 -11.50 1.22 -16.96
N HIS A 44 -11.23 1.94 -18.05
CA HIS A 44 -10.25 3.02 -18.06
C HIS A 44 -10.33 3.87 -16.78
N LEU A 45 -9.19 4.38 -16.30
CA LEU A 45 -9.22 5.38 -15.24
C LEU A 45 -9.96 6.63 -15.75
N THR A 46 -11.06 6.98 -15.09
CA THR A 46 -11.87 8.15 -15.47
C THR A 46 -11.62 9.33 -14.54
N LYS A 47 -11.99 10.53 -14.99
CA LYS A 47 -11.94 11.75 -14.17
C LYS A 47 -12.78 11.60 -12.89
N ASP A 48 -13.96 10.99 -12.97
CA ASP A 48 -14.83 10.80 -11.81
C ASP A 48 -14.20 9.89 -10.75
N ASN A 49 -13.46 8.84 -11.15
CA ASN A 49 -12.72 8.01 -10.20
C ASN A 49 -11.69 8.85 -9.42
N VAL A 50 -10.97 9.74 -10.10
CA VAL A 50 -9.97 10.59 -9.45
C VAL A 50 -10.63 11.67 -8.60
N ASP A 51 -11.73 12.28 -9.06
CA ASP A 51 -12.50 13.25 -8.28
C ASP A 51 -13.08 12.63 -7.01
N PHE A 52 -13.48 11.35 -7.06
CA PHE A 52 -13.82 10.58 -5.87
C PHE A 52 -12.64 10.48 -4.90
N LEU A 53 -11.42 10.15 -5.36
CA LEU A 53 -10.23 10.12 -4.50
C LEU A 53 -9.94 11.48 -3.86
N ARG A 54 -10.06 12.57 -4.63
CA ARG A 54 -9.95 13.94 -4.13
C ARG A 54 -10.98 14.26 -3.06
N SER A 55 -12.23 13.82 -3.25
CA SER A 55 -13.29 14.00 -2.24
C SER A 55 -13.00 13.25 -0.92
N LYS A 56 -12.23 12.14 -0.98
CA LYS A 56 -11.72 11.45 0.21
C LYS A 56 -10.43 12.07 0.75
N GLY A 57 -9.86 13.01 -0.01
CA GLY A 57 -8.59 13.69 0.21
C GLY A 57 -7.42 12.72 0.28
N ILE A 58 -7.44 11.70 -0.59
CA ILE A 58 -6.28 10.85 -0.88
C ILE A 58 -5.22 11.73 -1.52
N ASP A 59 -3.99 11.65 -1.03
CA ASP A 59 -2.83 12.41 -1.53
C ASP A 59 -1.75 11.51 -2.15
N GLY A 60 -1.86 10.20 -1.97
CA GLY A 60 -0.96 9.23 -2.59
C GLY A 60 -1.67 7.94 -2.99
N VAL A 61 -1.39 7.45 -4.20
CA VAL A 61 -1.85 6.17 -4.74
C VAL A 61 -0.63 5.32 -5.09
N TYR A 62 -0.47 4.20 -4.39
CA TYR A 62 0.54 3.20 -4.70
C TYR A 62 -0.14 2.00 -5.35
N SER A 63 0.42 1.49 -6.44
CA SER A 63 -0.17 0.37 -7.17
C SER A 63 0.54 -0.94 -6.90
N TRP A 64 -0.20 -1.94 -6.44
CA TRP A 64 0.18 -3.36 -6.54
C TRP A 64 -0.50 -4.10 -7.71
N ASN A 65 -1.03 -3.33 -8.68
CA ASN A 65 -1.66 -3.86 -9.88
C ASN A 65 -0.61 -4.23 -10.94
N ASN A 66 -0.82 -5.37 -11.60
CA ASN A 66 0.07 -5.90 -12.62
C ASN A 66 -0.23 -5.28 -14.00
N TYR A 67 -1.37 -4.62 -14.12
CA TYR A 67 -1.79 -3.91 -15.31
C TYR A 67 -1.51 -2.42 -15.09
N ALA A 68 -0.57 -1.89 -15.86
CA ALA A 68 -0.22 -0.48 -15.77
C ALA A 68 -1.37 0.38 -16.29
N ILE A 69 -1.77 1.38 -15.51
CA ILE A 69 -2.60 2.49 -15.99
C ILE A 69 -1.85 3.18 -17.12
N LYS A 70 -2.55 3.56 -18.20
CA LYS A 70 -1.89 4.14 -19.37
C LYS A 70 -1.33 5.52 -19.02
N TYR A 71 -0.21 5.90 -19.64
CA TYR A 71 0.48 7.16 -19.32
C TYR A 71 -0.41 8.40 -19.45
N ASN A 72 -1.28 8.45 -20.46
CA ASN A 72 -2.23 9.53 -20.67
C ASN A 72 -3.30 9.62 -19.56
N GLU A 73 -3.64 8.49 -18.94
CA GLU A 73 -4.59 8.43 -17.82
C GLU A 73 -3.94 8.88 -16.51
N LEU A 74 -2.63 8.64 -16.33
CA LEU A 74 -1.89 9.08 -15.15
C LEU A 74 -1.93 10.60 -14.93
N GLN A 75 -2.12 11.37 -16.00
CA GLN A 75 -2.26 12.83 -15.93
C GLN A 75 -3.49 13.25 -15.13
N LEU A 76 -4.52 12.40 -15.02
CA LEU A 76 -5.74 12.70 -14.26
C LEU A 76 -5.48 12.89 -12.76
N PHE A 77 -4.45 12.23 -12.20
CA PHE A 77 -4.06 12.35 -10.78
C PHE A 77 -3.42 13.69 -10.45
N LYS A 78 -2.82 14.38 -11.43
CA LYS A 78 -2.10 15.63 -11.20
C LYS A 78 -3.08 16.81 -11.02
N PRO A 79 -2.68 17.85 -10.27
CA PRO A 79 -1.39 18.01 -9.58
C PRO A 79 -1.34 17.45 -8.14
N ASP A 80 -2.46 16.98 -7.61
CA ASP A 80 -2.71 16.86 -6.17
C ASP A 80 -2.63 15.44 -5.60
N ILE A 81 -2.60 14.43 -6.46
CA ILE A 81 -2.41 13.04 -6.08
C ILE A 81 -1.13 12.52 -6.70
N ASP A 82 -0.19 12.08 -5.85
CA ASP A 82 0.97 11.37 -6.34
C ASP A 82 0.62 9.91 -6.62
N TYR A 83 1.03 9.44 -7.79
CA TYR A 83 0.81 8.07 -8.22
C TYR A 83 2.16 7.37 -8.42
N ASP A 84 2.34 6.24 -7.76
CA ASP A 84 3.47 5.33 -7.94
C ASP A 84 2.96 3.97 -8.44
N PRO A 85 3.32 3.54 -9.67
CA PRO A 85 2.91 2.24 -10.20
C PRO A 85 3.56 1.05 -9.45
N GLY A 86 4.54 1.30 -8.57
CA GLY A 86 5.37 0.28 -7.95
C GLY A 86 6.28 -0.45 -8.95
N ASP A 87 7.30 -1.14 -8.45
CA ASP A 87 8.10 -2.05 -9.29
C ASP A 87 7.41 -3.41 -9.47
N ILE A 88 6.34 -3.40 -10.26
CA ILE A 88 5.58 -4.60 -10.57
C ILE A 88 5.49 -4.76 -12.09
N SER A 89 6.51 -5.36 -12.68
CA SER A 89 6.34 -5.90 -14.03
C SER A 89 5.57 -7.21 -14.00
N ILE A 90 4.79 -7.48 -15.05
CA ILE A 90 4.04 -8.74 -15.23
C ILE A 90 4.98 -9.96 -15.06
N ASP A 91 6.21 -9.88 -15.57
CA ASP A 91 7.19 -10.95 -15.45
C ASP A 91 7.74 -11.10 -14.02
N LYS A 92 7.83 -10.00 -13.26
CA LYS A 92 8.27 -10.03 -11.86
C LYS A 92 7.23 -10.66 -10.92
N LEU A 93 5.94 -10.66 -11.29
CA LEU A 93 4.87 -11.27 -10.48
C LEU A 93 4.48 -12.70 -10.85
N LYS A 94 4.94 -13.24 -11.99
CA LYS A 94 4.91 -14.70 -12.22
C LYS A 94 5.59 -15.46 -11.06
N ASN A 95 6.50 -14.79 -10.36
CA ASN A 95 7.23 -15.31 -9.20
C ASN A 95 6.60 -14.98 -7.83
N GLY A 96 5.39 -14.40 -7.79
CA GLY A 96 4.68 -14.08 -6.54
C GLY A 96 5.11 -12.77 -5.88
N LEU A 97 4.63 -12.52 -4.66
CA LEU A 97 4.97 -11.34 -3.87
C LEU A 97 6.46 -11.36 -3.50
N ARG A 98 7.12 -10.20 -3.57
CA ARG A 98 8.55 -10.07 -3.31
C ARG A 98 8.81 -9.13 -2.15
N TYR A 99 9.85 -9.43 -1.38
CA TYR A 99 10.26 -8.66 -0.21
C TYR A 99 10.63 -7.21 -0.56
N GLU A 100 11.26 -7.03 -1.73
CA GLU A 100 11.77 -5.76 -2.24
C GLU A 100 10.65 -4.74 -2.52
N MET A 101 9.39 -5.20 -2.60
CA MET A 101 8.23 -4.33 -2.80
C MET A 101 7.81 -3.60 -1.51
N PHE A 102 8.26 -4.07 -0.34
CA PHE A 102 7.77 -3.57 0.94
C PHE A 102 8.36 -2.23 1.31
N GLU A 103 9.66 -2.03 1.06
CA GLU A 103 10.34 -0.80 1.43
C GLU A 103 9.87 0.42 0.63
N PRO A 104 9.78 0.37 -0.72
CA PRO A 104 9.26 1.50 -1.50
C PRO A 104 7.82 1.84 -1.10
N PHE A 105 6.97 0.83 -0.91
CA PHE A 105 5.60 1.01 -0.43
C PHE A 105 5.55 1.67 0.96
N TYR A 106 6.39 1.22 1.89
CA TYR A 106 6.45 1.80 3.23
C TYR A 106 6.92 3.26 3.19
N LYS A 107 7.97 3.57 2.41
CA LYS A 107 8.48 4.94 2.20
C LYS A 107 7.41 5.84 1.59
N PHE A 108 6.70 5.36 0.58
CA PHE A 108 5.57 6.07 -0.02
C PHE A 108 4.48 6.37 1.02
N PHE A 109 4.08 5.36 1.81
CA PHE A 109 3.11 5.57 2.90
C PHE A 109 3.58 6.60 3.94
N LEU A 110 4.88 6.64 4.26
CA LEU A 110 5.43 7.66 5.16
C LEU A 110 5.41 9.07 4.55
N ALA A 111 5.52 9.22 3.24
CA ALA A 111 5.46 10.52 2.56
C ALA A 111 4.04 11.12 2.51
N HIS A 112 3.00 10.30 2.53
CA HIS A 112 1.61 10.73 2.31
C HIS A 112 0.74 10.64 3.57
N LYS A 113 -0.22 11.55 3.77
CA LYS A 113 -1.15 11.52 4.92
C LYS A 113 -2.28 10.50 4.72
N LYS A 114 -2.75 10.33 3.49
CA LYS A 114 -3.84 9.42 3.11
C LYS A 114 -3.46 8.62 1.88
N THR A 115 -2.92 7.43 2.12
CA THR A 115 -2.45 6.54 1.06
C THR A 115 -3.51 5.54 0.66
N LEU A 116 -3.76 5.40 -0.64
CA LEU A 116 -4.49 4.29 -1.24
C LEU A 116 -3.51 3.28 -1.85
N LEU A 117 -3.64 2.01 -1.48
CA LEU A 117 -3.00 0.88 -2.16
C LEU A 117 -4.01 0.20 -3.09
N THR A 118 -3.69 0.10 -4.38
CA THR A 118 -4.56 -0.52 -5.37
C THR A 118 -4.06 -1.92 -5.75
N PHE A 119 -4.99 -2.81 -6.08
CA PHE A 119 -4.72 -4.17 -6.52
C PHE A 119 -5.42 -4.45 -7.86
N ALA A 120 -5.02 -5.50 -8.56
CA ALA A 120 -5.75 -5.92 -9.76
C ALA A 120 -7.22 -6.28 -9.45
N LYS A 121 -7.48 -6.86 -8.28
CA LYS A 121 -8.83 -7.28 -7.87
C LYS A 121 -9.20 -6.81 -6.47
N ALA A 122 -10.50 -6.71 -6.27
CA ALA A 122 -11.15 -6.39 -5.01
C ALA A 122 -10.83 -7.34 -3.86
N ASP A 123 -10.54 -8.60 -4.14
CA ASP A 123 -10.37 -9.69 -3.17
C ASP A 123 -8.91 -10.14 -3.08
N ASP A 124 -7.97 -9.25 -3.42
CA ASP A 124 -6.55 -9.59 -3.48
C ASP A 124 -5.98 -10.09 -2.14
N TRP A 125 -5.36 -11.27 -2.18
CA TRP A 125 -4.79 -11.94 -1.02
C TRP A 125 -3.61 -11.17 -0.38
N ARG A 126 -3.03 -10.19 -1.08
CA ARG A 126 -1.88 -9.39 -0.60
C ARG A 126 -2.30 -8.28 0.37
N LYS A 127 -3.59 -7.96 0.47
CA LYS A 127 -4.15 -6.94 1.39
C LYS A 127 -3.70 -7.08 2.86
N PRO A 128 -3.84 -8.25 3.51
CA PRO A 128 -3.37 -8.41 4.88
C PRO A 128 -1.84 -8.26 5.00
N ILE A 129 -1.08 -8.60 3.95
CA ILE A 129 0.38 -8.47 3.93
C ILE A 129 0.79 -6.99 3.89
N ALA A 130 0.19 -6.19 2.99
CA ALA A 130 0.42 -4.75 2.97
C ALA A 130 0.11 -4.09 4.32
N THR A 131 -0.99 -4.49 4.95
CA THR A 131 -1.39 -4.00 6.27
C THR A 131 -0.36 -4.40 7.35
N ALA A 132 0.19 -5.61 7.29
CA ALA A 132 1.24 -6.06 8.21
C ALA A 132 2.56 -5.32 7.99
N VAL A 133 2.97 -5.09 6.72
CA VAL A 133 4.18 -4.33 6.37
C VAL A 133 4.16 -2.94 7.00
N LEU A 134 3.06 -2.20 6.84
CA LEU A 134 2.93 -0.86 7.41
C LEU A 134 2.94 -0.87 8.94
N GLN A 135 2.21 -1.79 9.56
CA GLN A 135 2.19 -1.90 11.03
C GLN A 135 3.58 -2.24 11.59
N LEU A 136 4.30 -3.17 10.96
CA LEU A 136 5.64 -3.56 11.39
C LEU A 136 6.60 -2.38 11.26
N GLY A 137 6.58 -1.66 10.15
CA GLY A 137 7.40 -0.46 9.98
C GLY A 137 7.08 0.61 11.02
N LEU A 138 5.81 0.97 11.19
CA LEU A 138 5.39 2.00 12.16
C LEU A 138 5.67 1.64 13.62
N THR A 139 5.83 0.36 13.93
CA THR A 139 6.06 -0.14 15.30
C THR A 139 7.44 -0.70 15.51
N LYS A 140 8.40 -0.43 14.59
CA LYS A 140 9.78 -0.92 14.69
C LYS A 140 9.82 -2.44 14.92
N GLY A 141 8.99 -3.18 14.17
CA GLY A 141 8.89 -4.64 14.19
C GLY A 141 8.04 -5.26 15.30
N LYS A 142 7.41 -4.46 16.18
CA LYS A 142 6.66 -4.98 17.34
C LYS A 142 5.27 -5.52 17.00
N ASN A 143 4.54 -4.89 16.07
CA ASN A 143 3.16 -5.25 15.73
C ASN A 143 2.92 -5.34 14.21
N PRO A 144 2.07 -6.26 13.73
CA PRO A 144 1.45 -7.35 14.48
C PRO A 144 2.50 -8.42 14.88
N PRO A 145 2.38 -9.05 16.07
CA PRO A 145 3.21 -10.20 16.42
C PRO A 145 2.91 -11.40 15.51
N GLU A 146 3.88 -12.27 15.30
CA GLU A 146 3.80 -13.36 14.30
C GLU A 146 2.57 -14.27 14.44
N PRO A 147 2.11 -14.64 15.65
CA PRO A 147 0.88 -15.42 15.79
C PRO A 147 -0.36 -14.76 15.17
N GLN A 148 -0.42 -13.42 15.14
CA GLN A 148 -1.53 -12.68 14.54
C GLN A 148 -1.50 -12.73 13.00
N TRP A 149 -0.37 -13.04 12.37
CA TRP A 149 -0.28 -13.08 10.91
C TRP A 149 -1.18 -14.18 10.33
N LYS A 150 -1.31 -15.32 11.04
CA LYS A 150 -2.26 -16.38 10.68
C LYS A 150 -3.71 -15.89 10.77
N VAL A 151 -4.05 -15.16 11.84
CA VAL A 151 -5.39 -14.60 12.06
C VAL A 151 -5.74 -13.55 11.00
N MET A 152 -4.74 -12.84 10.47
CA MET A 152 -4.90 -11.92 9.35
C MET A 152 -5.06 -12.63 7.98
N GLY A 153 -5.00 -13.96 7.92
CA GLY A 153 -5.13 -14.73 6.69
C GLY A 153 -3.85 -14.84 5.86
N ILE A 154 -2.68 -14.53 6.44
CA ILE A 154 -1.39 -14.55 5.73
C ILE A 154 -0.88 -16.00 5.69
N LYS A 155 -0.59 -16.52 4.49
CA LYS A 155 -0.07 -17.89 4.30
C LYS A 155 1.38 -18.00 4.77
N GLU A 156 1.82 -19.20 5.13
CA GLU A 156 3.17 -19.40 5.69
C GLU A 156 4.28 -18.92 4.74
N SER A 157 4.17 -19.18 3.44
CA SER A 157 5.11 -18.71 2.41
C SER A 157 5.31 -17.20 2.42
N ASP A 158 4.25 -16.44 2.73
CA ASP A 158 4.31 -14.97 2.78
C ASP A 158 4.82 -14.45 4.12
N ARG A 159 4.68 -15.25 5.19
CA ARG A 159 5.21 -14.90 6.52
C ARG A 159 6.72 -14.83 6.50
N ASP A 160 7.41 -15.63 5.70
CA ASP A 160 8.86 -15.52 5.55
C ASP A 160 9.30 -14.16 4.99
N LEU A 161 8.53 -13.58 4.07
CA LEU A 161 8.77 -12.22 3.59
C LEU A 161 8.58 -11.19 4.72
N LEU A 162 7.55 -11.37 5.54
CA LEU A 162 7.31 -10.50 6.71
C LEU A 162 8.37 -10.67 7.81
N ARG A 163 8.95 -11.86 7.99
CA ARG A 163 10.09 -12.07 8.90
C ARG A 163 11.31 -11.29 8.43
N LYS A 164 11.61 -11.31 7.12
CA LYS A 164 12.69 -10.50 6.53
C LYS A 164 12.44 -9.01 6.78
N TRP A 165 11.21 -8.55 6.55
CA TRP A 165 10.83 -7.15 6.80
C TRP A 165 10.94 -6.76 8.26
N LYS A 166 10.39 -7.57 9.16
CA LYS A 166 10.49 -7.38 10.60
C LYS A 166 11.95 -7.24 11.04
N LYS A 167 12.84 -8.11 10.56
CA LYS A 167 14.28 -8.02 10.86
C LYS A 167 14.89 -6.71 10.38
N LYS A 168 14.58 -6.29 9.13
CA LYS A 168 15.07 -5.02 8.59
C LYS A 168 14.61 -3.83 9.42
N VAL A 169 13.31 -3.70 9.72
CA VAL A 169 12.80 -2.53 10.46
C VAL A 169 13.27 -2.50 11.92
N ILE A 170 13.65 -3.65 12.50
CA ILE A 170 14.29 -3.70 13.82
C ILE A 170 15.75 -3.21 13.70
N ALA A 171 16.49 -3.66 12.69
CA ALA A 171 17.86 -3.23 12.47
C ALA A 171 17.95 -1.73 12.17
N ASP A 172 17.10 -1.22 11.28
CA ASP A 172 17.00 0.22 10.97
C ASP A 172 16.69 1.02 12.24
N ALA A 173 15.78 0.53 13.09
CA ALA A 173 15.41 1.19 14.34
C ALA A 173 16.49 1.16 15.44
N ALA A 174 17.43 0.22 15.38
CA ALA A 174 18.55 0.12 16.31
C ALA A 174 19.71 1.03 15.90
N GLY A 175 19.94 1.20 14.59
CA GLY A 175 20.95 2.14 14.08
C GLY A 175 20.56 3.62 14.26
N ASP A 176 19.28 3.91 14.47
CA ASP A 176 18.79 5.27 14.79
C ASP A 176 18.95 5.65 16.28
N ASP A 177 19.33 4.72 17.17
CA ASP A 177 19.40 4.92 18.64
C ASP A 177 20.83 5.24 19.15
N ASP A 178 21.86 5.17 18.29
CA ASP A 178 23.27 5.41 18.66
C ASP A 178 23.71 6.89 18.52
N GLY A 179 22.78 7.85 18.70
CA GLY A 179 22.95 9.23 18.22
C GLY A 179 22.58 10.40 19.15
N ASP A 180 22.51 10.20 20.47
CA ASP A 180 22.43 11.30 21.44
C ASP A 180 23.47 11.07 22.56
N GLU A 181 24.75 11.29 22.25
CA GLU A 181 25.74 11.65 23.29
C GLU A 181 25.57 13.15 23.58
N GLU A 182 25.11 13.42 24.80
CA GLU A 182 25.01 14.75 25.40
C GLU A 182 26.29 15.55 25.19
N LYS A 183 26.16 16.73 24.55
CA LYS A 183 27.08 17.83 24.81
C LYS A 183 26.49 18.68 25.92
N GLU A 184 26.85 18.36 27.16
CA GLU A 184 26.97 19.38 28.19
C GLU A 184 28.14 20.28 27.76
N GLU A 185 27.85 21.54 27.44
CA GLU A 185 28.87 22.59 27.39
C GLU A 185 28.69 23.48 28.62
N ASP A 186 29.78 23.54 29.40
CA ASP A 186 30.06 24.42 30.56
C ASP A 186 29.95 25.91 30.24
#